data_AF-A0AAJ6N8M3-F1
#
_entry.id   AF-A0AAJ6N8M3-F1
#
_cell.length_a   1.000
_cell.length_b   1.000
_cell.length_c   1.000
_cell.angle_alpha   90.00
_cell.angle_beta   90.00
_cell.angle_gamma   90.00
#
_symmetry.space_group_name_H-M   'P 1'
#
loop_
_entity.id
_entity.type
_entity.pdbx_description
1 polymer ?
#
loop_
_entity_poly.entity_id
_entity_poly.type
_entity_poly.pdbx_seq_one_letter_code
_entity_poly.pdbx_strand_id
1 'polypeptide(L)'
;MSKVNQKINHWLPLKKFHILPIIGLSPDEIKYSAKNVHKDREKISHTTLLNACVKALGFSGGFAEYQRSHYQKLRQFMKENQLIKHSDLVTISDNHLIDPLTSLQKISERLFYSNKALPEKIFTGYDFPYKTYSDIFNLHFDKGICEIKTDLEIDSKQKDDWFLFNDDNILIDTINKIKDAPNSKIVFDYSEQFNRYHIDTSFLKGHSYGINKSNPIHTEKLIDYVLGYLTSILYAYNLIDDQFVYPQLDKNYIYTRGGFSSIDKYTRALNFFTLNSLALDKGWIEIIPYNDNLIFLKGKNGEYNFVFKNQRDKKFEHCSYYQPFLKISDVPKFEDEYHFKRWYYFEYQGFREKLIHQADVGHCPRYEDEIKEYCIREKVYKPLISCKSKRCINGFELIELPSGKKLMVSQLVSVEDFQKFYQANTEYFQNREKYSKQSNTEIEKLFHFFKGPISCNLPDVMKYTKWFNEKNDIEVRLLNTDEYKLISPFENEKNKQETTIVTKNNLDFINSDSFYEFLCKNMVISSRSNQECSGTISQRQPNELAPIVAYPSGIYMKYGFRLCYEYEGDE
;
A
#
# COMPACT_ATOMS: atom_id res chain seq x y z
N MET A 1 15.83 33.55 -0.45
CA MET A 1 14.75 32.56 -0.58
C MET A 1 15.37 31.17 -0.56
N SER A 2 15.43 30.55 0.61
CA SER A 2 16.08 29.25 0.83
C SER A 2 15.25 28.13 0.20
N LYS A 3 15.94 27.25 -0.56
CA LYS A 3 15.39 26.00 -1.09
C LYS A 3 14.67 25.25 0.03
N VAL A 4 13.37 25.00 -0.19
CA VAL A 4 12.55 24.18 0.69
C VAL A 4 13.16 22.78 0.69
N ASN A 5 13.86 22.41 1.77
CA ASN A 5 14.24 21.03 2.05
C ASN A 5 13.02 20.14 1.83
N GLN A 6 13.17 19.05 1.09
CA GLN A 6 12.14 18.02 0.90
C GLN A 6 11.53 17.70 2.27
N LYS A 7 10.30 18.20 2.49
CA LYS A 7 9.61 18.07 3.76
C LYS A 7 9.17 16.62 3.88
N ILE A 8 9.70 15.91 4.88
CA ILE A 8 9.19 14.60 5.29
C ILE A 8 7.73 14.86 5.71
N ASN A 9 6.79 14.39 4.90
CA ASN A 9 5.37 14.57 5.17
C ASN A 9 4.86 13.30 5.82
N HIS A 10 4.48 13.39 7.09
CA HIS A 10 3.66 12.37 7.74
C HIS A 10 2.20 12.64 7.38
N TRP A 11 1.38 11.61 7.16
CA TRP A 11 -0.03 11.81 6.84
C TRP A 11 -0.91 11.28 7.97
N LEU A 12 -1.84 12.12 8.41
CA LEU A 12 -2.87 11.77 9.38
C LEU A 12 -4.21 11.60 8.64
N PRO A 13 -4.75 10.37 8.55
CA PRO A 13 -6.11 10.17 8.09
C PRO A 13 -7.10 10.77 9.10
N LEU A 14 -8.05 11.56 8.60
CA LEU A 14 -9.13 12.13 9.39
C LEU A 14 -10.47 11.52 8.99
N LYS A 15 -11.49 11.79 9.81
CA LYS A 15 -12.90 11.49 9.46
C LYS A 15 -13.28 12.19 8.15
N LYS A 16 -14.30 11.65 7.46
CA LYS A 16 -14.84 12.21 6.21
C LYS A 16 -13.77 12.33 5.11
N PHE A 17 -12.82 11.39 5.12
CA PHE A 17 -11.79 11.22 4.09
C PHE A 17 -10.85 12.42 3.87
N HIS A 18 -10.75 13.33 4.84
CA HIS A 18 -9.71 14.36 4.82
C HIS A 18 -8.36 13.74 5.23
N ILE A 19 -7.26 14.27 4.69
CA ILE A 19 -5.91 13.79 4.98
C ILE A 19 -5.05 14.99 5.32
N LEU A 20 -4.56 15.03 6.55
CA LEU A 20 -3.78 16.15 7.06
C LEU A 20 -2.29 15.81 6.99
N PRO A 21 -1.46 16.57 6.24
CA PRO A 21 -0.02 16.43 6.35
C PRO A 21 0.43 16.96 7.71
N ILE A 22 1.22 16.23 8.46
CA ILE A 22 1.92 16.68 9.67
C ILE A 22 3.38 16.86 9.28
N ILE A 23 3.85 18.10 9.36
CA ILE A 23 5.18 18.50 8.89
C ILE A 23 6.15 18.84 10.02
N GLY A 24 5.65 18.92 11.25
CA GLY A 24 6.37 19.37 12.43
C GLY A 24 5.42 19.64 13.59
N LEU A 25 5.99 20.02 14.72
CA LEU A 25 5.28 20.12 16.00
C LEU A 25 5.09 21.58 16.45
N SER A 26 5.73 22.56 15.83
CA SER A 26 5.53 23.95 16.22
C SER A 26 4.11 24.45 15.89
N PRO A 27 3.57 25.44 16.63
CA PRO A 27 2.26 26.00 16.33
C PRO A 27 2.12 26.48 14.87
N ASP A 28 3.18 27.03 14.29
CA ASP A 28 3.16 27.52 12.92
C ASP A 28 3.23 26.39 11.89
N GLU A 29 3.94 25.30 12.19
CA GLU A 29 3.91 24.07 11.39
C GLU A 29 2.54 23.40 11.44
N ILE A 30 1.89 23.35 12.59
CA ILE A 30 0.51 22.82 12.72
C ILE A 30 -0.49 23.70 11.94
N LYS A 31 -0.36 25.04 11.98
CA LYS A 31 -1.16 25.93 11.13
C LYS A 31 -0.91 25.67 9.65
N TYR A 32 0.35 25.49 9.26
CA TYR A 32 0.70 25.17 7.88
C TYR A 32 0.11 23.81 7.45
N SER A 33 0.19 22.79 8.30
CA SER A 33 -0.47 21.50 8.12
C SER A 33 -1.97 21.65 7.86
N ALA A 34 -2.68 22.39 8.72
CA ALA A 34 -4.11 22.66 8.58
C ALA A 34 -4.47 23.42 7.30
N LYS A 35 -3.60 24.33 6.83
CA LYS A 35 -3.78 25.04 5.57
C LYS A 35 -3.61 24.13 4.35
N ASN A 36 -2.73 23.12 4.43
CA ASN A 36 -2.38 22.23 3.33
C ASN A 36 -3.05 20.85 3.44
N VAL A 37 -4.15 20.74 4.19
CA VAL A 37 -4.95 19.52 4.24
C VAL A 37 -5.43 19.12 2.84
N HIS A 38 -5.34 17.84 2.51
CA HIS A 38 -6.08 17.29 1.38
C HIS A 38 -7.53 17.08 1.81
N LYS A 39 -8.41 17.95 1.36
CA LYS A 39 -9.83 17.86 1.68
C LYS A 39 -10.52 16.99 0.63
N ASP A 40 -11.27 15.98 1.08
CA ASP A 40 -12.45 15.59 0.33
C ASP A 40 -13.46 16.76 0.26
N ARG A 41 -14.54 16.64 -0.51
CA ARG A 41 -15.44 17.78 -0.77
C ARG A 41 -16.29 18.22 0.42
N GLU A 42 -16.31 17.48 1.53
CA GLU A 42 -17.00 17.93 2.73
C GLU A 42 -16.33 19.15 3.37
N LYS A 43 -17.13 20.09 3.84
CA LYS A 43 -16.60 21.28 4.50
C LYS A 43 -16.05 20.89 5.88
N ILE A 44 -14.78 21.20 6.10
CA ILE A 44 -14.12 21.11 7.41
C ILE A 44 -13.49 22.46 7.77
N SER A 45 -13.78 22.94 8.99
CA SER A 45 -13.29 24.23 9.46
C SER A 45 -11.80 24.17 9.78
N HIS A 46 -11.10 25.30 9.64
CA HIS A 46 -9.68 25.40 9.97
C HIS A 46 -9.41 25.05 11.44
N THR A 47 -10.25 25.52 12.36
CA THR A 47 -10.14 25.20 13.80
C THR A 47 -10.32 23.71 14.08
N THR A 48 -11.23 23.04 13.37
CA THR A 48 -11.40 21.58 13.48
C THR A 48 -10.13 20.84 13.06
N LEU A 49 -9.47 21.28 11.99
CA LEU A 49 -8.21 20.68 11.51
C LEU A 49 -7.06 20.86 12.50
N LEU A 50 -6.91 22.07 13.05
CA LEU A 50 -5.90 22.36 14.08
C LEU A 50 -6.10 21.46 15.31
N ASN A 51 -7.34 21.35 15.79
CA ASN A 51 -7.68 20.51 16.94
C ASN A 51 -7.48 19.02 16.64
N ALA A 52 -7.78 18.57 15.41
CA ALA A 52 -7.56 17.19 15.00
C ALA A 52 -6.07 16.84 15.01
N CYS A 53 -5.20 17.74 14.53
CA CYS A 53 -3.75 17.57 14.57
C CYS A 53 -3.24 17.40 16.00
N VAL A 54 -3.58 18.34 16.88
CA VAL A 54 -3.14 18.37 18.29
C VAL A 54 -3.61 17.13 19.06
N LYS A 55 -4.85 16.69 18.83
CA LYS A 55 -5.39 15.48 19.45
C LYS A 55 -4.71 14.22 18.96
N ALA A 56 -4.41 14.13 17.66
CA ALA A 56 -3.70 12.97 17.11
C ALA A 56 -2.30 12.80 17.72
N LEU A 57 -1.63 13.91 18.06
CA LEU A 57 -0.34 13.96 18.74
C LEU A 57 -0.43 13.74 20.27
N GLY A 58 -1.62 13.43 20.82
CA GLY A 58 -1.80 13.07 22.22
C GLY A 58 -1.98 14.24 23.20
N PHE A 59 -2.21 15.45 22.70
CA PHE A 59 -2.42 16.60 23.58
C PHE A 59 -3.90 16.78 23.94
N SER A 60 -4.15 17.05 25.23
CA SER A 60 -5.47 17.44 25.73
C SER A 60 -5.88 18.83 25.24
N GLY A 61 -7.19 19.10 25.25
CA GLY A 61 -7.74 20.40 24.88
C GLY A 61 -7.76 20.68 23.38
N GLY A 62 -7.61 21.95 23.01
CA GLY A 62 -7.58 22.43 21.63
C GLY A 62 -6.27 23.13 21.28
N PHE A 63 -6.15 23.58 20.03
CA PHE A 63 -4.92 24.21 19.53
C PHE A 63 -4.50 25.47 20.30
N ALA A 64 -5.45 26.24 20.84
CA ALA A 64 -5.14 27.40 21.68
C ALA A 64 -4.40 27.00 22.96
N GLU A 65 -4.83 25.92 23.62
CA GLU A 65 -4.17 25.38 24.81
C GLU A 65 -2.82 24.73 24.47
N TYR A 66 -2.74 24.06 23.32
CA TYR A 66 -1.48 23.57 22.78
C TYR A 66 -0.44 24.69 22.67
N GLN A 67 -0.81 25.80 22.04
CA GLN A 67 0.07 26.93 21.84
C GLN A 67 0.47 27.61 23.16
N ARG A 68 -0.47 27.76 24.09
CA ARG A 68 -0.25 28.45 25.37
C ARG A 68 0.60 27.63 26.35
N SER A 69 0.40 26.30 26.40
CA SER A 69 0.82 25.49 27.53
C SER A 69 1.62 24.24 27.12
N HIS A 70 1.10 23.44 26.18
CA HIS A 70 1.74 22.17 25.83
C HIS A 70 3.03 22.34 25.01
N TYR A 71 3.07 23.32 24.10
CA TYR A 71 4.24 23.51 23.24
C TYR A 71 5.48 23.95 24.02
N GLN A 72 5.32 24.70 25.11
CA GLN A 72 6.44 25.04 25.98
C GLN A 72 7.03 23.81 26.68
N LYS A 73 6.16 22.93 27.20
CA LYS A 73 6.58 21.65 27.80
C LYS A 73 7.27 20.75 26.78
N LEU A 74 6.74 20.67 25.57
CA LEU A 74 7.34 19.93 24.47
C LEU A 74 8.75 20.46 24.14
N ARG A 75 8.92 21.78 24.01
CA ARG A 75 10.24 22.38 23.75
C ARG A 75 11.24 22.12 24.88
N GLN A 76 10.78 22.17 26.13
CA GLN A 76 11.62 21.86 27.29
C GLN A 76 12.07 20.39 27.24
N PHE A 77 11.14 19.46 26.99
CA PHE A 77 11.44 18.05 26.82
C PHE A 77 12.45 17.80 25.68
N MET A 78 12.26 18.45 24.53
CA MET A 78 13.17 18.33 23.40
C MET A 78 14.58 18.82 23.74
N LYS A 79 14.69 19.90 24.51
CA LYS A 79 15.98 20.43 24.98
C LYS A 79 16.66 19.47 25.97
N GLU A 80 15.92 18.94 26.93
CA GLU A 80 16.42 17.97 27.92
C GLU A 80 16.93 16.69 27.28
N ASN A 81 16.27 16.23 26.21
CA ASN A 81 16.63 15.02 25.46
C ASN A 81 17.60 15.28 24.30
N GLN A 82 18.11 16.50 24.13
CA GLN A 82 19.06 16.87 23.08
C GLN A 82 18.52 16.61 21.65
N LEU A 83 17.24 16.90 21.42
CA LEU A 83 16.59 16.83 20.10
C LEU A 83 16.83 18.16 19.36
N ILE A 84 17.94 18.23 18.63
CA ILE A 84 18.51 19.47 18.10
C ILE A 84 18.01 19.75 16.68
N LYS A 85 18.10 18.75 15.78
CA LYS A 85 17.91 18.95 14.33
C LYS A 85 16.92 17.95 13.73
N HIS A 86 15.79 18.43 13.24
CA HIS A 86 14.83 17.59 12.52
C HIS A 86 15.47 17.04 11.22
N SER A 87 15.57 15.72 11.10
CA SER A 87 16.25 15.02 10.01
C SER A 87 15.50 13.74 9.59
N ASP A 88 15.76 13.27 8.37
CA ASP A 88 15.33 11.94 7.96
C ASP A 88 16.23 10.89 8.62
N LEU A 89 15.63 9.99 9.42
CA LEU A 89 16.32 8.95 10.17
C LEU A 89 15.98 7.54 9.67
N VAL A 90 15.31 7.41 8.52
CA VAL A 90 14.86 6.12 7.98
C VAL A 90 15.23 5.91 6.51
N THR A 91 15.33 6.97 5.72
CA THR A 91 15.68 6.84 4.30
C THR A 91 17.16 6.53 4.14
N ILE A 92 17.47 5.42 3.48
CA ILE A 92 18.84 5.01 3.15
C ILE A 92 19.29 5.79 1.91
N SER A 93 20.45 6.45 1.97
CA SER A 93 20.94 7.34 0.90
C SER A 93 21.53 6.61 -0.32
N ASP A 94 21.85 5.32 -0.19
CA ASP A 94 22.45 4.52 -1.28
C ASP A 94 21.37 3.76 -2.08
N ASN A 95 21.05 4.31 -3.25
CA ASN A 95 20.00 3.87 -4.19
C ASN A 95 20.21 2.48 -4.84
N HIS A 96 21.26 1.74 -4.50
CA HIS A 96 21.71 0.63 -5.35
C HIS A 96 21.21 -0.76 -4.97
N LEU A 97 20.62 -0.97 -3.78
CA LEU A 97 20.27 -2.33 -3.35
C LEU A 97 18.96 -2.49 -2.55
N ILE A 98 18.25 -1.40 -2.22
CA ILE A 98 17.32 -1.46 -1.07
C ILE A 98 16.05 -0.61 -1.31
N ASP A 99 14.90 -1.27 -1.47
CA ASP A 99 13.58 -0.67 -1.18
C ASP A 99 13.57 -0.37 0.33
N PRO A 100 13.21 0.83 0.83
CA PRO A 100 13.47 1.23 2.21
C PRO A 100 12.91 0.20 3.21
N LEU A 101 13.83 -0.56 3.80
CA LEU A 101 13.57 -1.72 4.66
C LEU A 101 12.69 -1.36 5.86
N THR A 102 12.81 -0.11 6.31
CA THR A 102 12.02 0.50 7.38
C THR A 102 11.40 1.80 6.91
N SER A 103 10.12 2.00 7.23
CA SER A 103 9.41 3.24 6.98
C SER A 103 8.89 3.82 8.30
N LEU A 104 8.65 5.14 8.37
CA LEU A 104 8.17 5.76 9.60
C LEU A 104 6.80 5.21 10.02
N GLN A 105 5.94 4.82 9.07
CA GLN A 105 4.68 4.13 9.36
C GLN A 105 4.93 2.76 10.01
N LYS A 106 5.86 1.95 9.48
CA LYS A 106 6.19 0.65 10.10
C LYS A 106 6.71 0.82 11.52
N ILE A 107 7.61 1.80 11.76
CA ILE A 107 8.10 2.13 13.11
C ILE A 107 6.95 2.55 14.02
N SER A 108 6.10 3.48 13.58
CA SER A 108 4.93 3.92 14.34
C SER A 108 4.05 2.73 14.71
N GLU A 109 3.71 1.88 13.74
CA GLU A 109 2.83 0.75 13.97
C GLU A 109 3.46 -0.28 14.93
N ARG A 110 4.77 -0.50 14.82
CA ARG A 110 5.52 -1.34 15.77
C ARG A 110 5.44 -0.77 17.19
N LEU A 111 5.75 0.50 17.37
CA LEU A 111 5.81 1.12 18.69
C LEU A 111 4.43 1.27 19.35
N PHE A 112 3.36 1.48 18.58
CA PHE A 112 2.02 1.75 19.13
C PHE A 112 1.02 0.58 19.06
N TYR A 113 1.22 -0.43 18.20
CA TYR A 113 0.25 -1.51 17.98
C TYR A 113 0.80 -2.94 18.13
N SER A 114 2.09 -3.12 18.45
CA SER A 114 2.64 -4.47 18.63
C SER A 114 2.22 -5.16 19.93
N ASN A 115 1.69 -4.41 20.90
CA ASN A 115 1.44 -4.84 22.29
C ASN A 115 2.69 -5.36 23.03
N LYS A 116 3.90 -5.08 22.51
CA LYS A 116 5.15 -5.38 23.19
C LYS A 116 5.65 -4.15 23.97
N ALA A 117 6.63 -4.35 24.84
CA ALA A 117 7.33 -3.25 25.49
C ALA A 117 7.99 -2.33 24.45
N LEU A 118 8.05 -1.03 24.76
CA LEU A 118 8.79 -0.09 23.92
C LEU A 118 10.29 -0.43 23.99
N PRO A 119 10.96 -0.61 22.84
CA PRO A 119 12.40 -0.79 22.83
C PRO A 119 13.10 0.53 23.14
N GLU A 120 14.35 0.45 23.61
CA GLU A 120 15.25 1.58 23.80
C GLU A 120 15.83 2.08 22.48
N LYS A 121 16.10 1.16 21.53
CA LYS A 121 16.62 1.50 20.20
C LYS A 121 15.95 0.66 19.11
N ILE A 122 15.90 1.22 17.91
CA ILE A 122 15.49 0.52 16.69
C ILE A 122 16.55 0.69 15.60
N PHE A 123 16.86 -0.38 14.87
CA PHE A 123 17.77 -0.30 13.74
C PHE A 123 17.01 0.20 12.52
N THR A 124 17.39 1.38 12.01
CA THR A 124 16.85 1.95 10.76
C THR A 124 17.86 1.95 9.62
N GLY A 125 19.14 1.73 9.93
CA GLY A 125 20.22 1.86 8.96
C GLY A 125 20.68 3.29 8.73
N TYR A 126 20.15 4.26 9.47
CA TYR A 126 20.60 5.65 9.41
C TYR A 126 22.08 5.79 9.82
N ASP A 127 22.87 6.47 8.98
CA ASP A 127 24.33 6.61 9.15
C ASP A 127 25.07 5.25 9.21
N PHE A 128 24.44 4.18 8.68
CA PHE A 128 25.09 2.89 8.53
C PHE A 128 25.93 2.87 7.24
N PRO A 129 27.22 2.50 7.29
CA PRO A 129 28.12 2.61 6.13
C PRO A 129 27.92 1.45 5.14
N TYR A 130 26.77 1.41 4.49
CA TYR A 130 26.39 0.33 3.55
C TYR A 130 27.40 0.13 2.42
N LYS A 131 27.92 1.21 1.83
CA LYS A 131 28.88 1.14 0.71
C LYS A 131 30.18 0.43 1.08
N THR A 132 30.77 0.78 2.22
CA THR A 132 31.98 0.12 2.75
C THR A 132 31.79 -1.39 2.77
N TYR A 133 30.59 -1.84 3.15
CA TYR A 133 30.27 -3.26 3.30
C TYR A 133 29.76 -3.95 2.03
N SER A 134 29.15 -3.21 1.09
CA SER A 134 28.74 -3.73 -0.21
C SER A 134 29.93 -3.98 -1.13
N ASP A 135 30.97 -3.15 -1.07
CA ASP A 135 32.19 -3.34 -1.85
C ASP A 135 32.93 -4.62 -1.42
N ILE A 136 32.83 -4.95 -0.14
CA ILE A 136 33.39 -6.16 0.47
C ILE A 136 32.61 -7.42 0.07
N PHE A 137 31.28 -7.33 -0.02
CA PHE A 137 30.42 -8.41 -0.54
C PHE A 137 30.82 -8.83 -1.96
N ASN A 138 30.98 -7.85 -2.86
CA ASN A 138 31.36 -8.11 -4.26
C ASN A 138 32.77 -8.74 -4.36
N LEU A 139 33.70 -8.34 -3.50
CA LEU A 139 35.07 -8.91 -3.45
C LEU A 139 35.11 -10.39 -3.03
N HIS A 140 34.14 -10.86 -2.24
CA HIS A 140 34.10 -12.23 -1.73
C HIS A 140 33.33 -13.19 -2.66
N PHE A 141 32.34 -12.71 -3.40
CA PHE A 141 31.56 -13.55 -4.32
C PHE A 141 32.37 -13.96 -5.56
N ASP A 142 33.24 -13.08 -6.06
CA ASP A 142 34.10 -13.35 -7.23
C ASP A 142 35.26 -14.33 -6.94
N LYS A 143 35.55 -14.66 -5.67
CA LYS A 143 36.78 -15.40 -5.30
C LYS A 143 36.58 -16.82 -4.77
N GLY A 144 35.35 -17.34 -4.72
CA GLY A 144 35.11 -18.68 -4.17
C GLY A 144 35.29 -18.72 -2.64
N ILE A 145 34.62 -19.67 -2.01
CA ILE A 145 34.38 -19.72 -0.56
C ILE A 145 35.70 -19.88 0.23
N CYS A 146 35.89 -19.06 1.27
CA CYS A 146 37.08 -19.08 2.13
C CYS A 146 37.11 -20.26 3.12
N GLU A 147 38.28 -20.88 3.27
CA GLU A 147 38.64 -21.78 4.37
C GLU A 147 39.35 -20.95 5.46
N ILE A 148 38.93 -21.04 6.72
CA ILE A 148 39.58 -20.33 7.84
C ILE A 148 40.60 -21.28 8.48
N LYS A 149 41.90 -21.01 8.31
CA LYS A 149 42.94 -21.59 9.17
C LYS A 149 43.31 -20.58 10.24
N THR A 150 43.02 -20.91 11.49
CA THR A 150 43.58 -20.20 12.65
C THR A 150 44.82 -20.94 13.12
N ASP A 151 45.87 -20.21 13.53
CA ASP A 151 47.07 -20.79 14.19
C ASP A 151 46.79 -21.31 15.62
N LEU A 152 45.51 -21.50 15.97
CA LEU A 152 45.10 -22.19 17.19
C LEU A 152 45.00 -23.67 16.86
N GLU A 153 45.83 -24.49 17.50
CA GLU A 153 45.68 -25.95 17.53
C GLU A 153 44.31 -26.29 18.16
N ILE A 154 43.28 -26.31 17.33
CA ILE A 154 42.00 -26.94 17.66
C ILE A 154 42.13 -28.36 17.14
N ASP A 155 42.18 -29.31 18.08
CA ASP A 155 42.38 -30.74 17.84
C ASP A 155 41.38 -31.25 16.78
N SER A 156 41.92 -31.56 15.60
CA SER A 156 41.17 -31.74 14.37
C SER A 156 40.82 -33.21 14.14
N LYS A 157 39.55 -33.57 14.40
CA LYS A 157 38.95 -34.83 13.92
C LYS A 157 37.70 -34.67 13.04
N GLN A 158 37.33 -33.46 12.66
CA GLN A 158 36.31 -33.22 11.63
C GLN A 158 36.89 -32.25 10.61
N LYS A 159 37.41 -32.82 9.50
CA LYS A 159 38.16 -32.06 8.48
C LYS A 159 37.41 -31.89 7.16
N ASP A 160 36.15 -32.34 7.08
CA ASP A 160 35.35 -32.31 5.84
C ASP A 160 34.00 -31.59 5.97
N ASP A 161 33.74 -30.93 7.10
CA ASP A 161 32.54 -30.11 7.25
C ASP A 161 32.89 -28.64 7.05
N TRP A 162 32.28 -28.07 6.02
CA TRP A 162 32.20 -26.64 5.72
C TRP A 162 32.05 -25.87 7.04
N PHE A 163 33.00 -25.00 7.38
CA PHE A 163 32.97 -24.19 8.60
C PHE A 163 31.85 -23.12 8.52
N LEU A 164 30.62 -23.58 8.51
CA LEU A 164 29.51 -22.93 9.17
C LEU A 164 29.80 -23.11 10.67
N PHE A 165 29.92 -22.01 11.40
CA PHE A 165 29.98 -22.05 12.86
C PHE A 165 28.76 -22.84 13.37
N ASN A 166 28.97 -24.12 13.66
CA ASN A 166 27.94 -25.07 14.09
C ASN A 166 27.84 -25.17 15.62
N ASP A 167 28.68 -24.44 16.34
CA ASP A 167 28.70 -24.39 17.79
C ASP A 167 28.74 -22.92 18.27
N ASP A 168 27.66 -22.49 18.93
CA ASP A 168 27.49 -21.13 19.45
C ASP A 168 28.61 -20.75 20.44
N ASN A 169 29.21 -21.74 21.13
CA ASN A 169 30.29 -21.50 22.09
C ASN A 169 31.59 -21.10 21.38
N ILE A 170 31.89 -21.66 20.21
CA ILE A 170 33.11 -21.34 19.45
C ILE A 170 33.03 -19.92 18.87
N LEU A 171 31.85 -19.51 18.39
CA LEU A 171 31.62 -18.16 17.87
C LEU A 171 31.71 -17.11 18.99
N ILE A 172 31.04 -17.35 20.13
CA ILE A 172 31.06 -16.45 21.29
C ILE A 172 32.47 -16.34 21.89
N ASP A 173 33.19 -17.46 22.03
CA ASP A 173 34.55 -17.49 22.56
C ASP A 173 35.55 -16.80 21.61
N THR A 174 35.35 -16.93 20.29
CA THR A 174 36.11 -16.19 19.28
C THR A 174 35.83 -14.68 19.34
N ILE A 175 34.56 -14.28 19.51
CA ILE A 175 34.18 -12.86 19.66
C ILE A 175 34.76 -12.26 20.94
N ASN A 176 34.72 -12.98 22.07
CA ASN A 176 35.28 -12.51 23.34
C ASN A 176 36.81 -12.37 23.26
N LYS A 177 37.52 -13.33 22.66
CA LYS A 177 38.97 -13.23 22.43
C LYS A 177 39.36 -12.09 21.50
N ILE A 178 38.51 -11.74 20.52
CA ILE A 178 38.73 -10.59 19.62
C ILE A 178 38.48 -9.24 20.34
N LYS A 179 37.51 -9.19 21.27
CA LYS A 179 37.29 -8.01 22.12
C LYS A 179 38.50 -7.72 23.02
N ASP A 180 39.14 -8.78 23.53
CA ASP A 180 40.28 -8.66 24.44
C ASP A 180 41.63 -8.37 23.73
N ALA A 181 41.70 -8.54 22.41
CA ALA A 181 42.90 -8.29 21.61
C ALA A 181 42.60 -7.54 20.30
N PRO A 182 42.32 -6.22 20.36
CA PRO A 182 41.88 -5.42 19.22
C PRO A 182 42.95 -5.19 18.14
N ASN A 183 44.18 -5.67 18.31
CA ASN A 183 45.26 -5.52 17.32
C ASN A 183 45.69 -6.86 16.69
N SER A 184 45.01 -7.97 17.01
CA SER A 184 45.29 -9.29 16.43
C SER A 184 45.00 -9.31 14.93
N LYS A 185 45.95 -9.78 14.12
CA LYS A 185 45.75 -10.05 12.69
C LYS A 185 45.25 -11.48 12.51
N ILE A 186 44.14 -11.65 11.80
CA ILE A 186 43.71 -12.95 11.26
C ILE A 186 44.25 -13.03 9.84
N VAL A 187 45.07 -14.05 9.55
CA VAL A 187 45.63 -14.29 8.21
C VAL A 187 44.73 -15.31 7.52
N PHE A 188 44.19 -14.97 6.34
CA PHE A 188 43.40 -15.89 5.52
C PHE A 188 44.27 -16.41 4.37
N ASP A 189 44.41 -17.73 4.28
CA ASP A 189 45.16 -18.41 3.22
C ASP A 189 44.18 -18.94 2.15
N TYR A 190 44.32 -18.48 0.91
CA TYR A 190 43.46 -18.85 -0.20
C TYR A 190 44.12 -20.01 -0.95
N SER A 191 43.67 -21.25 -0.72
CA SER A 191 44.16 -22.40 -1.49
C SER A 191 43.26 -22.72 -2.70
N GLU A 192 43.89 -22.92 -3.85
CA GLU A 192 43.27 -23.19 -5.16
C GLU A 192 42.58 -24.57 -5.20
N GLN A 193 41.31 -24.67 -4.82
CA GLN A 193 40.50 -25.87 -5.12
C GLN A 193 39.03 -25.54 -5.47
N PHE A 194 38.78 -24.87 -6.60
CA PHE A 194 37.42 -24.76 -7.16
C PHE A 194 37.44 -24.89 -8.68
N ASN A 195 37.56 -26.12 -9.17
CA ASN A 195 37.42 -26.44 -10.60
C ASN A 195 36.35 -27.52 -10.87
N ARG A 196 35.36 -27.72 -9.97
CA ARG A 196 34.42 -28.86 -10.08
C ARG A 196 32.93 -28.56 -10.19
N TYR A 197 32.49 -27.30 -10.20
CA TYR A 197 31.07 -26.99 -10.39
C TYR A 197 30.89 -25.93 -11.49
N HIS A 198 30.31 -26.35 -12.61
CA HIS A 198 29.87 -25.46 -13.69
C HIS A 198 28.70 -24.60 -13.19
N ILE A 199 28.99 -23.38 -12.75
CA ILE A 199 28.01 -22.32 -12.61
C ILE A 199 28.01 -21.54 -13.93
N ASP A 200 26.84 -21.40 -14.56
CA ASP A 200 26.68 -20.59 -15.77
C ASP A 200 26.88 -19.10 -15.43
N THR A 201 28.01 -18.54 -15.85
CA THR A 201 28.44 -17.16 -15.58
C THR A 201 27.96 -16.16 -16.64
N SER A 202 26.95 -16.50 -17.44
CA SER A 202 26.41 -15.61 -18.48
C SER A 202 25.91 -14.26 -17.97
N PHE A 203 25.58 -14.11 -16.69
CA PHE A 203 25.18 -12.83 -16.07
C PHE A 203 26.37 -11.91 -15.67
N LEU A 204 27.61 -12.42 -15.65
CA LEU A 204 28.78 -11.69 -15.13
C LEU A 204 29.64 -11.00 -16.21
N LYS A 205 29.28 -11.09 -17.49
CA LYS A 205 30.12 -10.59 -18.62
C LYS A 205 30.17 -9.05 -18.80
N GLY A 206 29.81 -8.26 -17.78
CA GLY A 206 29.63 -6.81 -17.94
C GLY A 206 30.72 -5.89 -17.39
N HIS A 207 31.55 -6.29 -16.41
CA HIS A 207 32.39 -5.31 -15.69
C HIS A 207 33.77 -5.87 -15.33
N SER A 208 34.72 -5.78 -16.25
CA SER A 208 36.14 -6.00 -15.95
C SER A 208 36.74 -4.75 -15.28
N TYR A 209 36.84 -4.75 -13.95
CA TYR A 209 37.70 -3.78 -13.25
C TYR A 209 39.11 -4.36 -13.09
N GLY A 210 40.10 -3.64 -13.65
CA GLY A 210 41.51 -4.01 -13.64
C GLY A 210 42.08 -4.11 -12.22
N ILE A 211 42.75 -5.22 -11.94
CA ILE A 211 43.37 -5.55 -10.65
C ILE A 211 44.73 -4.86 -10.54
N ASN A 212 44.91 -4.02 -9.51
CA ASN A 212 46.24 -3.54 -9.11
C ASN A 212 46.69 -4.26 -7.84
N LYS A 213 47.82 -4.96 -7.92
CA LYS A 213 48.30 -6.01 -7.00
C LYS A 213 48.97 -5.52 -5.71
N SER A 214 48.68 -4.31 -5.24
CA SER A 214 49.45 -3.72 -4.14
C SER A 214 48.67 -2.69 -3.33
N ASN A 215 47.61 -3.13 -2.65
CA ASN A 215 47.10 -2.41 -1.48
C ASN A 215 46.95 -3.39 -0.31
N PRO A 216 47.70 -3.22 0.79
CA PRO A 216 47.46 -3.98 2.00
C PRO A 216 46.06 -3.62 2.52
N ILE A 217 45.20 -4.62 2.66
CA ILE A 217 43.86 -4.47 3.23
C ILE A 217 44.04 -4.07 4.70
N HIS A 218 43.72 -2.82 5.01
CA HIS A 218 43.71 -2.30 6.37
C HIS A 218 42.59 -2.98 7.17
N THR A 219 42.97 -3.82 8.13
CA THR A 219 42.37 -4.03 9.47
C THR A 219 40.91 -3.61 9.75
N GLU A 220 39.96 -3.92 8.87
CA GLU A 220 38.53 -3.96 9.18
C GLU A 220 38.11 -5.44 9.25
N LYS A 221 37.78 -5.87 10.47
CA LYS A 221 37.74 -7.25 10.94
C LYS A 221 36.35 -7.86 10.76
N LEU A 222 36.24 -9.12 10.30
CA LEU A 222 35.12 -10.10 10.42
C LEU A 222 33.68 -9.66 10.03
N ILE A 223 33.25 -8.45 10.39
CA ILE A 223 32.02 -7.74 9.98
C ILE A 223 31.84 -7.78 8.46
N ASP A 224 32.95 -7.65 7.74
CA ASP A 224 33.10 -7.77 6.30
C ASP A 224 32.52 -9.06 5.70
N TYR A 225 32.66 -10.19 6.40
CA TYR A 225 32.19 -11.50 5.92
C TYR A 225 30.67 -11.68 6.03
N VAL A 226 30.04 -11.03 7.02
CA VAL A 226 28.59 -11.18 7.29
C VAL A 226 27.73 -10.40 6.32
N LEU A 227 28.29 -9.35 5.73
CA LEU A 227 27.58 -8.51 4.76
C LEU A 227 27.55 -9.18 3.38
N GLY A 228 28.37 -10.24 3.21
CA GLY A 228 28.11 -11.51 2.51
C GLY A 228 26.64 -11.91 2.30
N TYR A 229 25.82 -11.69 3.31
CA TYR A 229 24.43 -12.16 3.36
C TYR A 229 23.43 -11.01 3.40
N LEU A 230 23.83 -9.78 3.02
CA LEU A 230 22.94 -8.62 2.99
C LEU A 230 21.63 -8.94 2.26
N THR A 231 21.68 -9.53 1.07
CA THR A 231 20.50 -9.95 0.31
C THR A 231 19.61 -10.94 1.06
N SER A 232 20.20 -11.83 1.85
CA SER A 232 19.51 -12.80 2.70
C SER A 232 18.86 -12.15 3.93
N ILE A 233 19.50 -11.13 4.52
CA ILE A 233 18.93 -10.32 5.60
C ILE A 233 17.74 -9.50 5.08
N LEU A 234 17.76 -9.03 3.82
CA LEU A 234 16.64 -8.29 3.21
C LEU A 234 15.33 -9.10 3.25
N TYR A 235 15.39 -10.40 2.98
CA TYR A 235 14.21 -11.27 3.01
C TYR A 235 13.69 -11.53 4.43
N ALA A 236 14.53 -11.35 5.44
CA ALA A 236 14.16 -11.49 6.85
C ALA A 236 13.80 -10.16 7.51
N TYR A 237 14.03 -9.02 6.84
CA TYR A 237 13.92 -7.70 7.45
C TYR A 237 12.46 -7.28 7.66
N ASN A 238 12.00 -7.34 8.91
CA ASN A 238 10.67 -6.92 9.35
C ASN A 238 10.72 -6.38 10.79
N LEU A 239 9.71 -5.60 11.20
CA LEU A 239 9.57 -5.11 12.56
C LEU A 239 8.55 -5.89 13.38
N ILE A 240 8.05 -7.03 12.90
CA ILE A 240 7.03 -7.84 13.61
C ILE A 240 7.58 -8.31 14.96
N ASP A 241 8.82 -8.78 14.95
CA ASP A 241 9.54 -9.25 16.13
C ASP A 241 10.63 -8.27 16.59
N ASP A 242 11.55 -8.78 17.41
CA ASP A 242 12.53 -7.96 18.12
C ASP A 242 13.90 -7.93 17.41
N GLN A 243 13.98 -8.48 16.19
CA GLN A 243 15.22 -8.64 15.42
C GLN A 243 16.01 -7.34 15.23
N PHE A 244 15.30 -6.23 15.04
CA PHE A 244 15.85 -4.90 14.78
C PHE A 244 15.51 -3.91 15.89
N VAL A 245 15.22 -4.40 17.09
CA VAL A 245 15.02 -3.56 18.27
C VAL A 245 15.96 -3.97 19.40
N TYR A 246 16.19 -3.08 20.35
CA TYR A 246 17.00 -3.34 21.54
C TYR A 246 16.27 -2.82 22.79
N PRO A 247 16.24 -3.56 23.91
CA PRO A 247 16.68 -4.95 24.04
C PRO A 247 15.82 -5.92 23.21
N GLN A 248 16.41 -7.05 22.82
CA GLN A 248 15.64 -8.14 22.21
C GLN A 248 14.98 -8.95 23.32
N LEU A 249 13.66 -8.88 23.44
CA LEU A 249 12.91 -9.59 24.49
C LEU A 249 12.33 -10.90 23.96
N ASP A 250 11.89 -10.92 22.71
CA ASP A 250 11.36 -12.12 22.05
C ASP A 250 12.39 -12.80 21.12
N LYS A 251 12.25 -14.13 20.95
CA LYS A 251 13.06 -14.90 20.01
C LYS A 251 12.77 -14.48 18.57
N ASN A 252 13.83 -14.42 17.76
CA ASN A 252 13.78 -14.02 16.36
C ASN A 252 13.06 -15.07 15.51
N TYR A 253 11.86 -14.76 14.99
CA TYR A 253 11.24 -15.54 13.92
C TYR A 253 11.62 -14.97 12.57
N ILE A 254 12.46 -15.69 11.82
CA ILE A 254 12.73 -15.30 10.44
C ILE A 254 11.57 -15.73 9.56
N TYR A 255 10.90 -14.74 9.00
CA TYR A 255 9.86 -14.94 8.01
C TYR A 255 10.48 -14.92 6.62
N THR A 256 10.95 -16.08 6.13
CA THR A 256 11.39 -16.17 4.73
C THR A 256 10.17 -16.37 3.83
N ARG A 257 10.00 -15.51 2.82
CA ARG A 257 9.15 -15.84 1.68
C ARG A 257 9.80 -17.00 0.92
N GLY A 258 9.13 -18.15 0.84
CA GLY A 258 9.48 -19.22 -0.11
C GLY A 258 10.16 -20.47 0.45
N GLY A 259 9.88 -20.89 1.69
CA GLY A 259 10.15 -22.28 2.11
C GLY A 259 11.62 -22.70 1.98
N PHE A 260 12.56 -21.82 2.30
CA PHE A 260 13.98 -22.19 2.28
C PHE A 260 14.27 -23.25 3.35
N SER A 261 14.97 -24.30 2.97
CA SER A 261 15.38 -25.44 3.80
C SER A 261 16.42 -25.10 4.90
N SER A 262 16.63 -23.81 5.20
CA SER A 262 17.74 -23.34 6.03
C SER A 262 17.42 -22.07 6.85
N ILE A 263 16.23 -22.01 7.46
CA ILE A 263 15.80 -20.95 8.41
C ILE A 263 16.88 -20.65 9.47
N ASP A 264 17.55 -21.68 9.97
CA ASP A 264 18.64 -21.55 10.95
C ASP A 264 19.81 -20.72 10.43
N LYS A 265 20.18 -20.87 9.16
CA LYS A 265 21.28 -20.12 8.53
C LYS A 265 20.98 -18.63 8.48
N TYR A 266 19.77 -18.27 8.06
CA TYR A 266 19.32 -16.88 8.05
C TYR A 266 19.26 -16.32 9.48
N THR A 267 18.81 -17.14 10.44
CA THR A 267 18.63 -16.72 11.84
C THR A 267 19.97 -16.40 12.49
N ARG A 268 20.99 -17.23 12.24
CA ARG A 268 22.37 -16.96 12.67
C ARG A 268 22.96 -15.71 12.01
N ALA A 269 22.79 -15.56 10.69
CA ALA A 269 23.28 -14.38 9.97
C ALA A 269 22.65 -13.08 10.50
N LEU A 270 21.34 -13.11 10.77
CA LEU A 270 20.60 -11.98 11.32
C LEU A 270 21.01 -11.65 12.76
N ASN A 271 21.09 -12.65 13.63
CA ASN A 271 21.54 -12.47 15.01
C ASN A 271 22.94 -11.85 15.04
N PHE A 272 23.84 -12.36 14.21
CA PHE A 272 25.18 -11.81 14.10
C PHE A 272 25.16 -10.36 13.59
N PHE A 273 24.38 -10.05 12.55
CA PHE A 273 24.23 -8.68 12.05
C PHE A 273 23.74 -7.73 13.15
N THR A 274 22.70 -8.12 13.89
CA THR A 274 22.17 -7.29 14.98
C THR A 274 23.22 -7.08 16.07
N LEU A 275 23.91 -8.12 16.52
CA LEU A 275 24.95 -7.99 17.56
C LEU A 275 26.10 -7.09 17.12
N ASN A 276 26.53 -7.19 15.85
CA ASN A 276 27.63 -6.38 15.34
C ASN A 276 27.20 -4.93 15.07
N SER A 277 26.03 -4.71 14.49
CA SER A 277 25.51 -3.35 14.30
C SER A 277 25.30 -2.64 15.64
N LEU A 278 24.86 -3.36 16.69
CA LEU A 278 24.76 -2.83 18.05
C LEU A 278 26.15 -2.47 18.60
N ALA A 279 27.15 -3.33 18.41
CA ALA A 279 28.52 -3.06 18.85
C ALA A 279 29.15 -1.85 18.13
N LEU A 280 28.79 -1.61 16.87
CA LEU A 280 29.21 -0.43 16.12
C LEU A 280 28.50 0.85 16.56
N ASP A 281 27.36 0.74 17.24
CA ASP A 281 26.49 1.87 17.61
C ASP A 281 26.19 2.78 16.39
N LYS A 282 25.96 2.15 15.22
CA LYS A 282 25.61 2.78 13.95
C LYS A 282 24.36 2.13 13.36
N GLY A 283 23.52 2.91 12.69
CA GLY A 283 22.24 2.43 12.16
C GLY A 283 21.14 2.30 13.22
N TRP A 284 21.46 2.48 14.50
CA TRP A 284 20.53 2.40 15.62
C TRP A 284 20.04 3.79 16.04
N ILE A 285 18.73 3.91 16.21
CA ILE A 285 18.03 5.14 16.58
C ILE A 285 17.41 4.95 17.96
N GLU A 286 17.67 5.91 18.85
CA GLU A 286 17.12 5.94 20.21
C GLU A 286 15.62 6.27 20.18
N ILE A 287 14.84 5.55 20.98
CA ILE A 287 13.39 5.70 21.13
C ILE A 287 13.08 6.46 22.41
N ILE A 288 12.48 7.64 22.28
CA ILE A 288 12.19 8.51 23.42
C ILE A 288 10.68 8.81 23.47
N PRO A 289 9.91 8.11 24.32
CA PRO A 289 8.48 8.35 24.43
C PRO A 289 8.20 9.71 25.08
N TYR A 290 7.24 10.46 24.51
CA TYR A 290 6.77 11.72 25.10
C TYR A 290 5.38 11.57 25.71
N ASN A 291 4.47 10.90 25.00
CA ASN A 291 3.13 10.52 25.48
C ASN A 291 2.62 9.28 24.72
N ASP A 292 1.39 8.83 25.01
CA ASP A 292 0.77 7.63 24.41
C ASP A 292 0.59 7.67 22.87
N ASN A 293 0.81 8.83 22.26
CA ASN A 293 0.57 9.09 20.84
C ASN A 293 1.78 9.68 20.12
N LEU A 294 2.86 10.06 20.82
CA LEU A 294 4.00 10.75 20.25
C LEU A 294 5.30 10.20 20.84
N ILE A 295 6.15 9.70 19.95
CA ILE A 295 7.47 9.16 20.29
C ILE A 295 8.50 9.83 19.40
N PHE A 296 9.61 10.25 20.00
CA PHE A 296 10.75 10.80 19.27
C PHE A 296 11.73 9.70 18.90
N LEU A 297 12.30 9.85 17.71
CA LEU A 297 13.39 9.07 17.17
C LEU A 297 14.64 9.95 17.23
N LYS A 298 15.73 9.50 17.86
CA LYS A 298 16.94 10.31 18.03
C LYS A 298 18.18 9.61 17.48
N GLY A 299 18.90 10.32 16.62
CA GLY A 299 20.23 9.98 16.13
C GLY A 299 21.33 10.43 17.10
N LYS A 300 22.54 9.93 16.85
CA LYS A 300 23.69 10.07 17.77
C LYS A 300 24.11 11.51 18.06
N ASN A 301 23.96 12.43 17.11
CA ASN A 301 24.41 13.82 17.26
C ASN A 301 23.25 14.79 17.52
N GLY A 302 22.11 14.28 18.02
CA GLY A 302 20.92 15.08 18.31
C GLY A 302 20.05 15.37 17.08
N GLU A 303 20.31 14.71 15.95
CA GLU A 303 19.31 14.59 14.90
C GLU A 303 18.06 13.91 15.47
N TYR A 304 16.89 14.38 15.08
CA TYR A 304 15.65 13.76 15.52
C TYR A 304 14.63 13.67 14.41
N ASN A 305 13.71 12.74 14.57
CA ASN A 305 12.43 12.67 13.89
C ASN A 305 11.37 12.30 14.94
N PHE A 306 10.12 12.20 14.56
CA PHE A 306 9.07 11.73 15.46
C PHE A 306 8.10 10.82 14.71
N VAL A 307 7.48 9.93 15.46
CA VAL A 307 6.35 9.14 14.99
C VAL A 307 5.15 9.39 15.89
N PHE A 308 3.97 9.37 15.30
CA PHE A 308 2.73 9.45 16.04
C PHE A 308 1.79 8.31 15.69
N LYS A 309 0.91 8.01 16.64
CA LYS A 309 -0.02 6.89 16.54
C LYS A 309 -0.91 7.03 15.31
N ASN A 310 -1.02 5.95 14.53
CA ASN A 310 -1.82 5.88 13.31
C ASN A 310 -1.37 6.80 12.15
N GLN A 311 -0.09 7.17 12.07
CA GLN A 311 0.42 7.90 10.90
C GLN A 311 0.42 7.04 9.62
N ARG A 312 0.60 7.69 8.47
CA ARG A 312 0.84 7.06 7.16
C ARG A 312 2.03 7.72 6.49
N ASP A 313 2.80 6.94 5.73
CA ASP A 313 3.92 7.50 4.95
C ASP A 313 3.47 8.11 3.63
N LYS A 314 2.37 7.60 3.09
CA LYS A 314 1.80 8.04 1.82
C LYS A 314 0.41 8.63 2.03
N LYS A 315 0.11 9.65 1.24
CA LYS A 315 -1.26 10.15 1.09
C LYS A 315 -2.10 9.08 0.40
N PHE A 316 -3.34 8.88 0.83
CA PHE A 316 -4.28 8.03 0.08
C PHE A 316 -4.53 8.62 -1.31
N GLU A 317 -4.45 7.76 -2.31
CA GLU A 317 -4.75 8.10 -3.70
C GLU A 317 -6.14 7.57 -4.04
N HIS A 318 -7.06 8.49 -4.33
CA HIS A 318 -8.36 8.11 -4.86
C HIS A 318 -8.15 7.45 -6.23
N CYS A 319 -9.00 6.47 -6.57
CA CYS A 319 -8.91 5.78 -7.84
C CYS A 319 -8.93 6.79 -9.00
N SER A 320 -7.99 6.66 -9.93
CA SER A 320 -7.81 7.58 -11.05
C SER A 320 -9.05 7.64 -11.95
N TYR A 321 -9.84 6.56 -12.02
CA TYR A 321 -11.12 6.52 -12.76
C TYR A 321 -12.22 7.40 -12.15
N TYR A 322 -12.12 7.70 -10.85
CA TYR A 322 -13.13 8.47 -10.12
C TYR A 322 -12.74 9.94 -9.95
N GLN A 323 -11.43 10.23 -9.93
CA GLN A 323 -10.89 11.59 -9.89
C GLN A 323 -11.05 12.30 -11.25
N PRO A 324 -11.30 13.63 -11.26
CA PRO A 324 -11.69 14.51 -10.16
C PRO A 324 -13.21 14.55 -9.92
N PHE A 325 -13.99 13.60 -10.46
CA PHE A 325 -15.45 13.70 -10.65
C PHE A 325 -16.27 13.26 -9.43
N LEU A 326 -15.88 12.18 -8.77
CA LEU A 326 -16.57 11.65 -7.59
C LEU A 326 -15.92 12.14 -6.29
N LYS A 327 -16.74 12.29 -5.25
CA LYS A 327 -16.25 12.32 -3.86
C LYS A 327 -15.81 10.91 -3.47
N ILE A 328 -14.90 10.77 -2.50
CA ILE A 328 -14.53 9.44 -1.97
C ILE A 328 -15.77 8.72 -1.39
N SER A 329 -16.70 9.50 -0.85
CA SER A 329 -17.98 9.01 -0.35
C SER A 329 -19.00 8.66 -1.44
N ASP A 330 -18.77 9.05 -2.70
CA ASP A 330 -19.71 8.83 -3.80
C ASP A 330 -19.62 7.44 -4.43
N VAL A 331 -18.54 6.70 -4.14
CA VAL A 331 -18.36 5.33 -4.65
C VAL A 331 -19.38 4.40 -3.96
N PRO A 332 -20.22 3.67 -4.73
CA PRO A 332 -21.22 2.74 -4.21
C PRO A 332 -20.61 1.51 -3.54
N LYS A 333 -21.34 0.93 -2.57
CA LYS A 333 -20.89 -0.20 -1.74
C LYS A 333 -20.44 -1.45 -2.50
N PHE A 334 -20.94 -1.65 -3.73
CA PHE A 334 -20.58 -2.81 -4.53
C PHE A 334 -19.14 -2.75 -5.06
N GLU A 335 -18.49 -1.58 -5.08
CA GLU A 335 -17.06 -1.42 -5.36
C GLU A 335 -16.23 -1.73 -4.10
N ASP A 336 -16.39 -2.96 -3.60
CA ASP A 336 -15.92 -3.39 -2.30
C ASP A 336 -14.38 -3.41 -2.19
N GLU A 337 -13.67 -3.66 -3.30
CA GLU A 337 -12.20 -3.54 -3.36
C GLU A 337 -11.76 -2.10 -3.03
N TYR A 338 -12.44 -1.09 -3.59
CA TYR A 338 -12.15 0.31 -3.29
C TYR A 338 -12.53 0.66 -1.84
N HIS A 339 -13.66 0.15 -1.35
CA HIS A 339 -14.08 0.35 0.05
C HIS A 339 -13.13 -0.30 1.04
N PHE A 340 -12.58 -1.47 0.73
CA PHE A 340 -11.56 -2.11 1.53
C PHE A 340 -10.28 -1.26 1.60
N LYS A 341 -9.76 -0.76 0.46
CA LYS A 341 -8.61 0.15 0.46
C LYS A 341 -8.85 1.41 1.29
N ARG A 342 -10.05 1.97 1.19
CA ARG A 342 -10.47 3.13 1.97
C ARG A 342 -10.52 2.82 3.47
N TRP A 343 -11.17 1.73 3.87
CA TRP A 343 -11.20 1.27 5.26
C TRP A 343 -9.78 1.01 5.78
N TYR A 344 -8.97 0.30 4.99
CA TYR A 344 -7.60 -0.03 5.34
C TYR A 344 -6.73 1.21 5.52
N TYR A 345 -6.99 2.31 4.81
CA TYR A 345 -6.27 3.56 5.01
C TYR A 345 -6.82 4.41 6.16
N PHE A 346 -8.13 4.66 6.20
CA PHE A 346 -8.74 5.66 7.08
C PHE A 346 -9.19 5.11 8.44
N GLU A 347 -9.53 3.83 8.50
CA GLU A 347 -10.22 3.23 9.65
C GLU A 347 -9.36 2.18 10.36
N TYR A 348 -8.59 1.38 9.63
CA TYR A 348 -7.74 0.36 10.23
C TYR A 348 -6.62 0.99 11.09
N GLN A 349 -6.64 0.61 12.38
CA GLN A 349 -5.65 0.95 13.39
C GLN A 349 -5.03 -0.34 13.90
N GLY A 350 -3.80 -0.62 13.48
CA GLY A 350 -3.12 -1.86 13.83
C GLY A 350 -1.75 -1.95 13.18
N PHE A 351 -1.11 -3.09 13.38
CA PHE A 351 0.21 -3.36 12.83
C PHE A 351 0.10 -4.05 11.47
N ARG A 352 0.20 -3.27 10.38
CA ARG A 352 -0.03 -3.74 9.01
C ARG A 352 0.98 -4.77 8.56
N GLU A 353 2.24 -4.62 8.94
CA GLU A 353 3.27 -5.61 8.60
C GLU A 353 2.93 -6.98 9.20
N LYS A 354 2.48 -7.01 10.47
CA LYS A 354 1.97 -8.23 11.12
C LYS A 354 0.70 -8.75 10.45
N LEU A 355 -0.24 -7.88 10.09
CA LEU A 355 -1.47 -8.26 9.38
C LEU A 355 -1.15 -8.92 8.02
N ILE A 356 -0.27 -8.30 7.24
CA ILE A 356 0.19 -8.83 5.94
C ILE A 356 0.82 -10.21 6.14
N HIS A 357 1.67 -10.35 7.15
CA HIS A 357 2.28 -11.63 7.47
C HIS A 357 1.27 -12.71 7.85
N GLN A 358 0.25 -12.37 8.66
CA GLN A 358 -0.80 -13.32 9.04
C GLN A 358 -1.75 -13.67 7.88
N ALA A 359 -1.89 -12.77 6.91
CA ALA A 359 -2.67 -12.99 5.70
C ALA A 359 -1.93 -13.84 4.66
N ASP A 360 -0.60 -13.82 4.65
CA ASP A 360 0.24 -14.52 3.67
C ASP A 360 0.10 -16.04 3.82
N VAL A 361 -0.44 -16.69 2.78
CA VAL A 361 -0.62 -18.15 2.68
C VAL A 361 0.51 -18.80 1.85
N GLY A 362 1.63 -18.10 1.66
CA GLY A 362 2.89 -18.65 1.13
C GLY A 362 3.12 -18.45 -0.37
N HIS A 363 2.33 -17.65 -1.08
CA HIS A 363 2.49 -17.41 -2.53
C HIS A 363 2.21 -15.93 -2.90
N CYS A 364 3.18 -15.27 -3.54
CA CYS A 364 3.09 -13.90 -4.10
C CYS A 364 2.14 -13.86 -5.34
N PRO A 365 1.52 -12.74 -5.83
CA PRO A 365 1.56 -11.32 -5.43
C PRO A 365 0.16 -10.63 -5.39
N ARG A 366 -0.92 -11.21 -4.83
CA ARG A 366 -2.21 -10.49 -4.69
C ARG A 366 -2.45 -10.03 -3.25
N TYR A 367 -1.54 -9.18 -2.75
CA TYR A 367 -1.53 -8.70 -1.36
C TYR A 367 -2.88 -8.16 -0.89
N GLU A 368 -3.58 -7.36 -1.69
CA GLU A 368 -4.80 -6.69 -1.21
C GLU A 368 -5.99 -7.65 -1.05
N ASP A 369 -6.17 -8.60 -1.98
CA ASP A 369 -7.26 -9.59 -1.91
C ASP A 369 -7.04 -10.55 -0.74
N GLU A 370 -5.82 -11.03 -0.53
CA GLU A 370 -5.48 -11.95 0.55
C GLU A 370 -5.63 -11.29 1.92
N ILE A 371 -5.15 -10.04 2.08
CA ILE A 371 -5.35 -9.27 3.32
C ILE A 371 -6.84 -9.05 3.56
N LYS A 372 -7.62 -8.74 2.51
CA LYS A 372 -9.07 -8.54 2.62
C LYS A 372 -9.75 -9.82 3.09
N GLU A 373 -9.52 -10.95 2.45
CA GLU A 373 -10.08 -12.25 2.83
C GLU A 373 -9.68 -12.65 4.26
N TYR A 374 -8.42 -12.43 4.63
CA TYR A 374 -7.96 -12.59 6.00
C TYR A 374 -8.77 -11.72 6.98
N CYS A 375 -8.91 -10.42 6.70
CA CYS A 375 -9.65 -9.49 7.55
C CYS A 375 -11.13 -9.86 7.67
N ILE A 376 -11.74 -10.40 6.61
CA ILE A 376 -13.13 -10.89 6.63
C ILE A 376 -13.23 -12.11 7.54
N ARG A 377 -12.34 -13.10 7.36
CA ARG A 377 -12.30 -14.33 8.17
C ARG A 377 -12.10 -14.03 9.65
N GLU A 378 -11.19 -13.11 9.97
CA GLU A 378 -10.93 -12.66 11.34
C GLU A 378 -11.99 -11.67 11.87
N LYS A 379 -13.01 -11.33 11.07
CA LYS A 379 -14.09 -10.40 11.41
C LYS A 379 -13.60 -8.99 11.77
N VAL A 380 -12.41 -8.62 11.31
CA VAL A 380 -11.83 -7.27 11.45
C VAL A 380 -12.38 -6.34 10.38
N TYR A 381 -12.76 -6.89 9.22
CA TYR A 381 -13.40 -6.15 8.13
C TYR A 381 -14.80 -6.70 7.81
N LYS A 382 -15.75 -5.76 7.80
CA LYS A 382 -17.11 -5.79 7.24
C LYS A 382 -17.20 -5.61 5.72
N PRO A 383 -17.31 -6.63 4.82
CA PRO A 383 -17.64 -6.35 3.43
C PRO A 383 -18.94 -5.56 3.34
N LEU A 384 -18.99 -4.60 2.42
CA LEU A 384 -20.17 -3.75 2.24
C LEU A 384 -21.16 -4.33 1.22
N ILE A 385 -20.80 -5.44 0.58
CA ILE A 385 -21.64 -6.15 -0.39
C ILE A 385 -22.73 -6.92 0.37
N SER A 386 -23.84 -6.24 0.64
CA SER A 386 -25.13 -6.90 0.83
C SER A 386 -26.12 -6.21 -0.10
N CYS A 387 -26.16 -6.70 -1.34
CA CYS A 387 -27.17 -6.31 -2.33
C CYS A 387 -28.37 -7.25 -2.25
N LYS A 388 -28.68 -7.76 -1.06
CA LYS A 388 -29.80 -8.66 -0.84
C LYS A 388 -30.97 -7.86 -0.30
N SER A 389 -32.17 -8.11 -0.80
CA SER A 389 -33.37 -7.40 -0.39
C SER A 389 -34.62 -8.24 -0.60
N LYS A 390 -35.59 -8.10 0.30
CA LYS A 390 -36.97 -8.60 0.14
C LYS A 390 -37.87 -7.61 -0.60
N ARG A 391 -37.39 -6.37 -0.80
CA ARG A 391 -38.19 -5.33 -1.43
C ARG A 391 -38.20 -5.49 -2.94
N CYS A 392 -39.39 -5.48 -3.54
CA CYS A 392 -39.58 -5.33 -4.98
C CYS A 392 -39.59 -3.85 -5.36
N ILE A 393 -38.79 -3.48 -6.35
CA ILE A 393 -38.76 -2.12 -6.92
C ILE A 393 -39.49 -2.14 -8.26
N ASN A 394 -40.43 -1.21 -8.44
CA ASN A 394 -41.17 -1.07 -9.69
C ASN A 394 -40.20 -0.81 -10.86
N GLY A 395 -40.41 -1.52 -11.97
CA GLY A 395 -39.55 -1.44 -13.16
C GLY A 395 -38.32 -2.35 -13.13
N PHE A 396 -38.21 -3.22 -12.12
CA PHE A 396 -37.25 -4.32 -12.10
C PHE A 396 -37.97 -5.64 -12.37
N GLU A 397 -37.37 -6.46 -13.23
CA GLU A 397 -37.86 -7.80 -13.56
C GLU A 397 -37.19 -8.84 -12.67
N LEU A 398 -37.99 -9.80 -12.18
CA LEU A 398 -37.48 -10.95 -11.43
C LEU A 398 -36.93 -12.00 -12.41
N ILE A 399 -35.65 -12.34 -12.27
CA ILE A 399 -34.96 -13.32 -13.07
C ILE A 399 -34.38 -14.41 -12.17
N GLU A 400 -34.74 -15.65 -12.43
CA GLU A 400 -34.16 -16.82 -11.78
C GLU A 400 -33.03 -17.37 -12.64
N LEU A 401 -31.82 -17.40 -12.08
CA LEU A 401 -30.65 -17.97 -12.73
C LEU A 401 -30.62 -19.50 -12.56
N PRO A 402 -29.91 -20.24 -13.42
CA PRO A 402 -29.79 -21.71 -13.30
C PRO A 402 -29.23 -22.21 -11.97
N SER A 403 -28.49 -21.37 -11.23
CA SER A 403 -28.00 -21.68 -9.89
C SER A 403 -29.08 -21.64 -8.79
N GLY A 404 -30.33 -21.27 -9.13
CA GLY A 404 -31.41 -20.97 -8.18
C GLY A 404 -31.35 -19.56 -7.60
N LYS A 405 -30.31 -18.78 -7.94
CA LYS A 405 -30.19 -17.38 -7.51
C LYS A 405 -31.28 -16.53 -8.19
N LYS A 406 -32.03 -15.77 -7.39
CA LYS A 406 -33.06 -14.84 -7.89
C LYS A 406 -32.51 -13.41 -7.89
N LEU A 407 -32.59 -12.75 -9.04
CA LEU A 407 -32.15 -11.37 -9.23
C LEU A 407 -33.34 -10.49 -9.62
N MET A 408 -33.42 -9.31 -9.05
CA MET A 408 -34.23 -8.22 -9.59
C MET A 408 -33.33 -7.39 -10.49
N VAL A 409 -33.70 -7.21 -11.77
CA VAL A 409 -32.87 -6.55 -12.78
C VAL A 409 -33.66 -5.44 -13.46
N SER A 410 -33.11 -4.23 -13.52
CA SER A 410 -33.73 -3.11 -14.21
C SER A 410 -33.62 -3.23 -15.73
N GLN A 411 -34.46 -2.48 -16.45
CA GLN A 411 -34.13 -2.10 -17.83
C GLN A 411 -32.84 -1.27 -17.88
N LEU A 412 -32.30 -1.05 -19.10
CA LEU A 412 -31.29 -0.02 -19.28
C LEU A 412 -31.79 1.30 -18.71
N VAL A 413 -30.93 1.98 -17.96
CA VAL A 413 -31.30 3.28 -17.40
C VAL A 413 -31.68 4.23 -18.53
N SER A 414 -32.87 4.81 -18.43
CA SER A 414 -33.44 5.68 -19.45
C SER A 414 -32.91 7.12 -19.33
N VAL A 415 -32.99 7.88 -20.41
CA VAL A 415 -32.78 9.34 -20.40
C VAL A 415 -33.70 10.02 -19.37
N GLU A 416 -34.92 9.52 -19.20
CA GLU A 416 -35.91 10.09 -18.29
C GLU A 416 -35.56 9.88 -16.82
N ASP A 417 -35.09 8.68 -16.46
CA ASP A 417 -34.61 8.41 -15.10
C ASP A 417 -33.30 9.17 -14.81
N PHE A 418 -32.43 9.27 -15.82
CA PHE A 418 -31.22 10.07 -15.70
C PHE A 418 -31.52 11.58 -15.56
N GLN A 419 -32.57 12.10 -16.20
CA GLN A 419 -33.02 13.49 -16.01
C GLN A 419 -33.46 13.75 -14.56
N LYS A 420 -34.16 12.80 -13.92
CA LYS A 420 -34.50 12.89 -12.49
C LYS A 420 -33.25 12.92 -11.62
N PHE A 421 -32.25 12.09 -11.94
CA PHE A 421 -30.95 12.10 -11.27
C PHE A 421 -30.23 13.45 -11.44
N TYR A 422 -30.20 13.99 -12.65
CA TYR A 422 -29.59 15.28 -12.98
C TYR A 422 -30.17 16.42 -12.15
N GLN A 423 -31.51 16.51 -12.10
CA GLN A 423 -32.22 17.52 -11.30
C GLN A 423 -31.91 17.40 -9.79
N ALA A 424 -31.76 16.17 -9.27
CA ALA A 424 -31.49 15.93 -7.86
C ALA A 424 -30.03 16.15 -7.45
N ASN A 425 -29.08 16.22 -8.39
CA ASN A 425 -27.64 16.23 -8.11
C ASN A 425 -26.92 17.43 -8.76
N THR A 426 -27.50 18.62 -8.69
CA THR A 426 -26.97 19.84 -9.33
C THR A 426 -25.51 20.16 -8.97
N GLU A 427 -25.11 20.00 -7.69
CA GLU A 427 -23.72 20.21 -7.25
C GLU A 427 -22.73 19.29 -7.98
N TYR A 428 -23.11 18.02 -8.23
CA TYR A 428 -22.28 17.08 -8.96
C TYR A 428 -22.06 17.53 -10.39
N PHE A 429 -23.14 17.92 -11.09
CA PHE A 429 -23.06 18.36 -12.49
C PHE A 429 -22.37 19.72 -12.68
N GLN A 430 -22.54 20.65 -11.73
CA GLN A 430 -21.76 21.90 -11.70
C GLN A 430 -20.26 21.64 -11.55
N ASN A 431 -19.87 20.64 -10.74
CA ASN A 431 -18.46 20.28 -10.61
C ASN A 431 -17.96 19.51 -11.84
N ARG A 432 -18.77 18.60 -12.40
CA ARG A 432 -18.46 17.84 -13.62
C ARG A 432 -18.19 18.75 -14.81
N GLU A 433 -18.99 19.79 -15.00
CA GLU A 433 -18.86 20.77 -16.10
C GLU A 433 -17.48 21.45 -16.12
N LYS A 434 -16.84 21.67 -14.97
CA LYS A 434 -15.48 22.24 -14.88
C LYS A 434 -14.40 21.38 -15.56
N TYR A 435 -14.69 20.09 -15.75
CA TYR A 435 -13.76 19.10 -16.28
C TYR A 435 -14.29 18.43 -17.56
N SER A 436 -15.52 18.75 -17.99
CA SER A 436 -16.13 18.23 -19.22
C SER A 436 -16.06 19.27 -20.33
N LYS A 437 -15.95 18.82 -21.58
CA LYS A 437 -16.17 19.67 -22.75
C LYS A 437 -17.66 19.95 -22.99
N GLN A 438 -18.54 19.14 -22.40
CA GLN A 438 -19.99 19.24 -22.57
C GLN A 438 -20.59 20.05 -21.42
N SER A 439 -21.31 21.10 -21.77
CA SER A 439 -22.01 21.98 -20.84
C SER A 439 -23.29 21.36 -20.30
N ASN A 440 -23.73 21.85 -19.14
CA ASN A 440 -24.99 21.46 -18.52
C ASN A 440 -26.20 21.79 -19.42
N THR A 441 -26.14 22.90 -20.15
CA THR A 441 -27.16 23.29 -21.13
C THR A 441 -27.27 22.29 -22.29
N GLU A 442 -26.15 21.70 -22.72
CA GLU A 442 -26.18 20.65 -23.76
C GLU A 442 -26.81 19.36 -23.24
N ILE A 443 -26.53 18.97 -22.01
CA ILE A 443 -27.17 17.81 -21.35
C ILE A 443 -28.69 18.01 -21.28
N GLU A 444 -29.14 19.20 -20.87
CA GLU A 444 -30.57 19.52 -20.79
C GLU A 444 -31.26 19.46 -22.16
N LYS A 445 -30.60 19.91 -23.23
CA LYS A 445 -31.12 19.76 -24.60
C LYS A 445 -31.31 18.30 -24.97
N LEU A 446 -30.35 17.43 -24.63
CA LEU A 446 -30.45 15.99 -24.92
C LEU A 446 -31.68 15.35 -24.28
N PHE A 447 -32.05 15.77 -23.07
CA PHE A 447 -33.25 15.25 -22.40
C PHE A 447 -34.56 15.59 -23.11
N HIS A 448 -34.59 16.64 -23.92
CA HIS A 448 -35.78 17.01 -24.70
C HIS A 448 -35.94 16.19 -25.97
N PHE A 449 -34.85 15.75 -26.59
CA PHE A 449 -34.87 15.12 -27.92
C PHE A 449 -34.87 13.59 -27.87
N PHE A 450 -34.44 12.95 -26.77
CA PHE A 450 -34.24 11.51 -26.71
C PHE A 450 -35.00 10.83 -25.58
N LYS A 451 -35.54 9.65 -25.89
CA LYS A 451 -36.43 8.87 -25.00
C LYS A 451 -35.99 7.41 -24.81
N GLY A 452 -34.73 7.12 -25.11
CA GLY A 452 -34.16 5.77 -25.01
C GLY A 452 -33.19 5.60 -23.83
N PRO A 453 -32.35 4.56 -23.87
CA PRO A 453 -31.32 4.35 -22.85
C PRO A 453 -30.25 5.45 -22.91
N ILE A 454 -29.77 5.84 -21.73
CA ILE A 454 -28.71 6.84 -21.59
C ILE A 454 -27.34 6.20 -21.84
N SER A 455 -26.43 6.94 -22.50
CA SER A 455 -25.01 6.61 -22.53
C SER A 455 -24.28 7.47 -21.50
N CYS A 456 -23.49 6.83 -20.63
CA CYS A 456 -22.79 7.48 -19.52
C CYS A 456 -21.31 7.09 -19.46
N ASN A 457 -20.52 7.80 -18.67
CA ASN A 457 -19.20 7.35 -18.26
C ASN A 457 -19.27 6.68 -16.87
N LEU A 458 -18.18 6.02 -16.47
CA LEU A 458 -18.12 5.30 -15.20
C LEU A 458 -18.42 6.19 -13.98
N PRO A 459 -17.87 7.42 -13.83
CA PRO A 459 -18.28 8.34 -12.77
C PRO A 459 -19.79 8.60 -12.69
N ASP A 460 -20.43 8.85 -13.83
CA ASP A 460 -21.87 9.12 -13.90
C ASP A 460 -22.67 7.88 -13.46
N VAL A 461 -22.25 6.67 -13.86
CA VAL A 461 -22.84 5.39 -13.42
C VAL A 461 -22.72 5.21 -11.91
N MET A 462 -21.53 5.45 -11.35
CA MET A 462 -21.28 5.31 -9.91
C MET A 462 -22.12 6.30 -9.11
N LYS A 463 -22.15 7.57 -9.53
CA LYS A 463 -22.92 8.61 -8.84
C LYS A 463 -24.43 8.36 -8.95
N TYR A 464 -24.91 7.94 -10.12
CA TYR A 464 -26.30 7.55 -10.32
C TYR A 464 -26.67 6.39 -9.40
N THR A 465 -25.82 5.36 -9.33
CA THR A 465 -26.09 4.18 -8.50
C THR A 465 -26.18 4.53 -7.02
N LYS A 466 -25.26 5.37 -6.51
CA LYS A 466 -25.35 5.88 -5.14
C LYS A 466 -26.65 6.66 -4.89
N TRP A 467 -27.00 7.60 -5.79
CA TRP A 467 -28.24 8.36 -5.66
C TRP A 467 -29.48 7.45 -5.69
N PHE A 468 -29.48 6.43 -6.55
CA PHE A 468 -30.54 5.45 -6.63
C PHE A 468 -30.68 4.67 -5.32
N ASN A 469 -29.57 4.25 -4.72
CA ASN A 469 -29.54 3.56 -3.43
C ASN A 469 -30.13 4.42 -2.32
N GLU A 470 -29.68 5.68 -2.21
CA GLU A 470 -30.17 6.64 -1.21
C GLU A 470 -31.66 6.95 -1.39
N LYS A 471 -32.12 7.10 -2.63
CA LYS A 471 -33.52 7.43 -2.94
C LYS A 471 -34.48 6.27 -2.64
N ASN A 472 -34.04 5.05 -2.88
CA ASN A 472 -34.90 3.87 -2.78
C ASN A 472 -34.67 3.05 -1.50
N ASP A 473 -33.70 3.42 -0.67
CA ASP A 473 -33.29 2.68 0.52
C ASP A 473 -33.02 1.20 0.21
N ILE A 474 -32.17 0.97 -0.80
CA ILE A 474 -31.73 -0.34 -1.25
C ILE A 474 -30.27 -0.27 -1.69
N GLU A 475 -29.54 -1.38 -1.66
CA GLU A 475 -28.21 -1.47 -2.25
C GLU A 475 -28.25 -2.23 -3.57
N VAL A 476 -28.26 -1.50 -4.69
CA VAL A 476 -28.10 -2.12 -6.01
C VAL A 476 -26.64 -2.11 -6.45
N ARG A 477 -26.37 -2.91 -7.48
CA ARG A 477 -25.08 -3.01 -8.17
C ARG A 477 -25.27 -3.22 -9.66
N LEU A 478 -24.18 -3.21 -10.41
CA LEU A 478 -24.18 -3.67 -11.80
C LEU A 478 -24.24 -5.21 -11.85
N LEU A 479 -24.62 -5.77 -13.00
CA LEU A 479 -24.49 -7.21 -13.24
C LEU A 479 -23.01 -7.59 -13.26
N ASN A 480 -22.68 -8.79 -12.82
CA ASN A 480 -21.38 -9.37 -13.15
C ASN A 480 -21.43 -10.06 -14.53
N THR A 481 -20.27 -10.42 -15.06
CA THR A 481 -20.16 -11.06 -16.38
C THR A 481 -20.99 -12.32 -16.51
N ASP A 482 -20.91 -13.23 -15.54
CA ASP A 482 -21.59 -14.52 -15.61
C ASP A 482 -23.11 -14.35 -15.58
N GLU A 483 -23.59 -13.45 -14.71
CA GLU A 483 -25.00 -13.07 -14.65
C GLU A 483 -25.47 -12.46 -15.97
N TYR A 484 -24.70 -11.54 -16.56
CA TYR A 484 -25.04 -10.92 -17.84
C TYR A 484 -25.15 -11.98 -18.96
N LYS A 485 -24.15 -12.86 -19.09
CA LYS A 485 -24.13 -13.91 -20.12
C LYS A 485 -25.32 -14.87 -20.00
N LEU A 486 -25.77 -15.16 -18.78
CA LEU A 486 -26.93 -16.04 -18.54
C LEU A 486 -28.26 -15.40 -18.97
N ILE A 487 -28.42 -14.09 -18.76
CA ILE A 487 -29.68 -13.40 -19.06
C ILE A 487 -29.73 -12.82 -20.48
N SER A 488 -28.57 -12.53 -21.07
CA SER A 488 -28.43 -11.98 -22.41
C SER A 488 -29.02 -12.93 -23.48
N PRO A 489 -29.68 -12.42 -24.53
CA PRO A 489 -30.15 -13.23 -25.64
C PRO A 489 -29.04 -13.58 -26.64
N PHE A 490 -27.86 -12.98 -26.52
CA PHE A 490 -26.81 -13.12 -27.51
C PHE A 490 -25.93 -14.33 -27.18
N GLU A 491 -25.84 -15.26 -28.12
CA GLU A 491 -24.78 -16.26 -28.20
C GLU A 491 -23.67 -15.69 -29.10
N ASN A 492 -22.42 -16.14 -28.97
CA ASN A 492 -21.23 -15.58 -29.66
C ASN A 492 -21.31 -15.66 -31.21
N GLU A 493 -22.26 -14.98 -31.86
CA GLU A 493 -22.52 -15.09 -33.30
C GLU A 493 -22.12 -13.83 -34.07
N LYS A 494 -21.39 -14.05 -35.17
CA LYS A 494 -20.70 -13.02 -35.97
C LYS A 494 -21.52 -12.47 -37.14
N ASN A 495 -22.85 -12.46 -37.09
CA ASN A 495 -23.65 -12.00 -38.25
C ASN A 495 -23.95 -10.50 -38.21
N LYS A 496 -23.39 -9.75 -39.17
CA LYS A 496 -23.52 -8.28 -39.32
C LYS A 496 -24.95 -7.94 -39.75
N GLN A 497 -25.76 -7.36 -38.85
CA GLN A 497 -26.95 -6.61 -39.20
C GLN A 497 -27.14 -5.40 -38.28
N GLU A 498 -28.07 -4.52 -38.66
CA GLU A 498 -28.39 -3.21 -38.09
C GLU A 498 -28.63 -3.22 -36.58
N THR A 499 -28.50 -2.05 -35.93
CA THR A 499 -28.78 -1.91 -34.50
C THR A 499 -30.23 -2.25 -34.21
N THR A 500 -30.47 -3.30 -33.44
CA THR A 500 -31.80 -3.83 -33.12
C THR A 500 -31.99 -3.97 -31.61
N ILE A 501 -33.24 -3.94 -31.16
CA ILE A 501 -33.60 -4.25 -29.77
C ILE A 501 -34.10 -5.68 -29.73
N VAL A 502 -33.56 -6.49 -28.81
CA VAL A 502 -33.94 -7.88 -28.59
C VAL A 502 -34.44 -8.02 -27.16
N THR A 503 -35.69 -8.46 -27.01
CA THR A 503 -36.31 -8.65 -25.69
C THR A 503 -36.18 -10.09 -25.22
N LYS A 504 -35.67 -10.33 -24.01
CA LYS A 504 -35.60 -11.63 -23.35
C LYS A 504 -35.88 -11.46 -21.86
N ASN A 505 -36.72 -12.32 -21.28
CA ASN A 505 -37.15 -12.22 -19.87
C ASN A 505 -37.69 -10.81 -19.53
N ASN A 506 -38.50 -10.23 -20.42
CA ASN A 506 -39.01 -8.86 -20.34
C ASN A 506 -37.95 -7.75 -20.28
N LEU A 507 -36.66 -8.06 -20.47
CA LEU A 507 -35.59 -7.09 -20.58
C LEU A 507 -35.22 -6.82 -22.03
N ASP A 508 -35.07 -5.55 -22.37
CA ASP A 508 -34.67 -5.10 -23.70
C ASP A 508 -33.16 -4.96 -23.78
N PHE A 509 -32.52 -5.68 -24.71
CA PHE A 509 -31.08 -5.63 -24.98
C PHE A 509 -30.81 -4.97 -26.32
N ILE A 510 -29.74 -4.18 -26.43
CA ILE A 510 -29.33 -3.56 -27.69
C ILE A 510 -28.33 -4.47 -28.40
N ASN A 511 -28.66 -4.95 -29.59
CA ASN A 511 -27.71 -5.63 -30.47
C ASN A 511 -26.95 -4.58 -31.30
N SER A 512 -25.69 -4.28 -30.97
CA SER A 512 -24.87 -3.32 -31.73
C SER A 512 -23.38 -3.53 -31.51
N ASP A 513 -22.58 -3.37 -32.57
CA ASP A 513 -21.11 -3.33 -32.48
C ASP A 513 -20.59 -2.09 -31.74
N SER A 514 -21.44 -1.08 -31.58
CA SER A 514 -21.09 0.19 -30.98
C SER A 514 -21.76 0.41 -29.61
N PHE A 515 -22.38 -0.62 -29.03
CA PHE A 515 -23.00 -0.54 -27.71
C PHE A 515 -22.37 -1.53 -26.75
N TYR A 516 -22.07 -1.04 -25.55
CA TYR A 516 -21.47 -1.78 -24.46
C TYR A 516 -22.30 -1.56 -23.20
N GLU A 517 -22.33 -2.54 -22.31
CA GLU A 517 -22.92 -2.39 -20.98
C GLU A 517 -21.82 -2.41 -19.90
N PHE A 518 -21.92 -1.51 -18.93
CA PHE A 518 -21.07 -1.55 -17.73
C PHE A 518 -21.47 -2.71 -16.82
N LEU A 519 -20.46 -3.43 -16.34
CA LEU A 519 -20.55 -4.53 -15.41
C LEU A 519 -19.73 -4.23 -14.14
N CYS A 520 -19.92 -5.05 -13.11
CA CYS A 520 -19.11 -4.99 -11.88
C CYS A 520 -17.60 -5.05 -12.16
N LYS A 521 -16.80 -4.56 -11.20
CA LYS A 521 -15.33 -4.49 -11.30
C LYS A 521 -14.85 -3.65 -12.48
N ASN A 522 -15.62 -2.61 -12.82
CA ASN A 522 -15.34 -1.70 -13.93
C ASN A 522 -15.14 -2.44 -15.27
N MET A 523 -15.83 -3.55 -15.47
CA MET A 523 -15.81 -4.30 -16.74
C MET A 523 -16.82 -3.70 -17.72
N VAL A 524 -16.56 -3.86 -19.01
CA VAL A 524 -17.53 -3.59 -20.05
C VAL A 524 -17.69 -4.81 -20.93
N ILE A 525 -18.91 -5.08 -21.35
CA ILE A 525 -19.22 -6.18 -22.26
C ILE A 525 -19.82 -5.62 -23.53
N SER A 526 -19.31 -6.08 -24.69
CA SER A 526 -19.99 -5.83 -25.96
C SER A 526 -21.33 -6.55 -25.92
N SER A 527 -22.41 -5.81 -26.16
CA SER A 527 -23.72 -6.42 -26.11
C SER A 527 -23.88 -7.50 -27.16
N ARG A 528 -23.26 -7.37 -28.34
CA ARG A 528 -23.36 -8.35 -29.42
C ARG A 528 -22.46 -9.56 -29.24
N SER A 529 -21.17 -9.36 -28.97
CA SER A 529 -20.19 -10.46 -29.02
C SER A 529 -19.99 -11.15 -27.67
N ASN A 530 -20.62 -10.65 -26.60
CA ASN A 530 -20.32 -11.02 -25.21
C ASN A 530 -18.81 -11.01 -24.88
N GLN A 531 -18.02 -10.29 -25.68
CA GLN A 531 -16.60 -10.14 -25.43
C GLN A 531 -16.40 -9.12 -24.32
N GLU A 532 -15.72 -9.57 -23.29
CA GLU A 532 -15.28 -8.75 -22.19
C GLU A 532 -14.08 -7.94 -22.61
N CYS A 533 -14.12 -6.66 -22.26
CA CYS A 533 -12.94 -5.82 -22.22
C CYS A 533 -12.83 -5.29 -20.80
N SER A 534 -11.60 -5.23 -20.26
CA SER A 534 -11.36 -4.39 -19.09
C SER A 534 -11.81 -2.97 -19.43
N GLY A 535 -12.44 -2.27 -18.48
CA GLY A 535 -12.98 -0.92 -18.65
C GLY A 535 -11.89 0.15 -18.80
N THR A 536 -11.10 -0.01 -19.84
CA THR A 536 -10.25 0.96 -20.49
C THR A 536 -10.11 0.42 -21.91
N ILE A 537 -10.97 0.85 -22.82
CA ILE A 537 -10.54 0.87 -24.22
C ILE A 537 -9.41 1.89 -24.26
N SER A 538 -8.20 1.39 -24.07
CA SER A 538 -6.97 2.16 -24.15
C SER A 538 -6.85 2.68 -25.56
N GLN A 539 -7.07 3.98 -25.73
CA GLN A 539 -6.18 4.90 -26.44
C GLN A 539 -6.73 6.33 -26.31
N ARG A 540 -6.41 6.98 -25.16
CA ARG A 540 -6.12 8.43 -24.97
C ARG A 540 -6.31 8.87 -23.50
N GLN A 541 -5.36 8.57 -22.62
CA GLN A 541 -5.20 9.39 -21.40
C GLN A 541 -4.48 10.71 -21.79
N PRO A 542 -4.73 11.89 -21.14
CA PRO A 542 -5.13 12.04 -19.73
C PRO A 542 -6.18 13.14 -19.44
N ASN A 543 -7.22 13.36 -20.26
CA ASN A 543 -8.28 14.35 -19.98
C ASN A 543 -9.72 13.88 -20.36
N GLU A 544 -9.98 12.57 -20.43
CA GLU A 544 -11.21 12.08 -21.06
C GLU A 544 -12.43 12.07 -20.13
N LEU A 545 -13.36 12.98 -20.45
CA LEU A 545 -14.73 13.02 -19.94
C LEU A 545 -15.69 13.21 -21.14
N ALA A 546 -16.11 12.11 -21.75
CA ALA A 546 -17.34 12.00 -22.53
C ALA A 546 -17.79 10.53 -22.42
N PRO A 547 -19.05 10.19 -22.14
CA PRO A 547 -20.21 10.77 -22.82
C PRO A 547 -21.41 11.13 -21.91
N ILE A 548 -22.18 12.14 -22.31
CA ILE A 548 -23.65 12.13 -22.27
C ILE A 548 -24.07 12.45 -23.71
N VAL A 549 -24.23 11.43 -24.56
CA VAL A 549 -24.64 11.61 -25.97
C VAL A 549 -26.03 11.03 -26.13
N ALA A 550 -26.92 11.82 -26.70
CA ALA A 550 -28.18 11.37 -27.23
C ALA A 550 -28.22 11.82 -28.71
N TYR A 551 -28.33 10.84 -29.61
CA TYR A 551 -27.74 10.74 -30.95
C TYR A 551 -28.11 11.80 -32.03
N PRO A 552 -27.14 12.29 -32.83
CA PRO A 552 -27.11 11.78 -34.22
C PRO A 552 -25.68 11.58 -34.79
N SER A 553 -25.50 10.49 -35.54
CA SER A 553 -24.39 10.18 -36.48
C SER A 553 -22.94 10.54 -36.08
N GLY A 554 -22.16 9.54 -35.63
CA GLY A 554 -20.70 9.65 -35.47
C GLY A 554 -20.08 8.43 -34.76
N ILE A 555 -18.81 8.14 -35.07
CA ILE A 555 -18.01 6.94 -34.78
C ILE A 555 -17.62 6.83 -33.28
N TYR A 556 -18.59 6.89 -32.37
CA TYR A 556 -18.34 6.82 -30.93
C TYR A 556 -19.08 5.64 -30.28
N MET A 557 -18.33 4.86 -29.48
CA MET A 557 -18.86 3.75 -28.67
C MET A 557 -19.79 4.30 -27.58
N LYS A 558 -20.90 3.60 -27.33
CA LYS A 558 -21.89 3.95 -26.29
C LYS A 558 -21.84 2.95 -25.14
N TYR A 559 -22.13 3.45 -23.95
CA TYR A 559 -22.05 2.68 -22.71
C TYR A 559 -23.34 2.86 -21.91
N GLY A 560 -24.20 1.86 -21.95
CA GLY A 560 -25.36 1.76 -21.07
C GLY A 560 -25.03 1.00 -19.78
N PHE A 561 -26.00 0.91 -18.88
CA PHE A 561 -25.88 0.14 -17.66
C PHE A 561 -27.26 -0.23 -17.11
N ARG A 562 -27.29 -1.30 -16.33
CA ARG A 562 -28.46 -1.77 -15.58
C ARG A 562 -28.11 -1.92 -14.12
N LEU A 563 -29.13 -1.83 -13.28
CA LEU A 563 -29.03 -2.06 -11.87
C LEU A 563 -29.63 -3.42 -11.54
N CYS A 564 -29.04 -4.12 -10.58
CA CYS A 564 -29.57 -5.37 -10.07
C CYS A 564 -29.30 -5.53 -8.58
N TYR A 565 -30.09 -6.40 -7.95
CA TYR A 565 -29.89 -6.86 -6.57
C TYR A 565 -30.43 -8.29 -6.44
N GLU A 566 -29.97 -9.03 -5.45
CA GLU A 566 -30.44 -10.38 -5.14
C GLU A 566 -31.74 -10.30 -4.34
N TYR A 567 -32.74 -11.07 -4.79
CA TYR A 567 -34.05 -11.12 -4.15
C TYR A 567 -34.11 -12.28 -3.17
N GLU A 568 -34.33 -12.01 -1.90
CA GLU A 568 -34.38 -13.04 -0.85
C GLU A 568 -35.77 -13.68 -0.70
N GLY A 569 -36.80 -13.14 -1.36
CA GLY A 569 -38.18 -13.58 -1.15
C GLY A 569 -38.71 -13.22 0.24
N ASP A 570 -40.03 -13.29 0.37
CA ASP A 570 -40.66 -13.40 1.68
C ASP A 570 -40.59 -14.87 2.09
N GLU A 571 -40.01 -15.15 3.26
CA GLU A 571 -40.02 -16.48 3.88
C GLU A 571 -41.43 -16.85 4.35
#